data_AF-A0A528INA7-F1
#
_entry.id   AF-A0A528INA7-F1
#
_cell.length_a   1.000
_cell.length_b   1.000
_cell.length_c   1.000
_cell.angle_alpha   90.00
_cell.angle_beta   90.00
_cell.angle_gamma   90.00
#
_symmetry.space_group_name_H-M   'P 1'
#
loop_
_entity.id
_entity.type
_entity.pdbx_description
1 polymer ?
#
loop_
_entity_poly.entity_id
_entity_poly.type
_entity_poly.pdbx_seq_one_letter_code
_entity_poly.pdbx_strand_id
1 'polypeptide(L)'
;GQDDDCFDPAINTALKREIKLAKKDGVPENYIYRVIQFAKQGYTSMSFKTYDTDWDSDAYLTVSGQNSNNSVSLKDDFLRAVEEDADWHLTARKDGKVLKTLKARDLWEKIGYAAWASADPGLHFNTTMNDWHTCAAAGAIRASNPCSEYMFLDDTACNLASINLLPYRNADGTIDISAYEHTVRLWTMVLEISVMMAQFPSKEIAKLSYEYRTLGLGYANIGGLLMTSGIPYDSDEGRAICAALTAIMTGTAYATSAEMAAELGAFPDYDRNAQNMLRVMRNHRRA
;
A
#
# COMPACT_ATOMS: atom_id res chain seq x y z
N GLY A 1 16.87 -7.62 35.73
CA GLY A 1 15.42 -7.48 35.56
C GLY A 1 14.92 -8.60 34.69
N GLN A 2 13.65 -8.58 34.32
CA GLN A 2 13.18 -9.30 33.13
C GLN A 2 13.99 -8.84 31.91
N ASP A 3 14.07 -9.66 30.85
CA ASP A 3 14.93 -9.38 29.69
C ASP A 3 14.65 -8.00 29.06
N ASP A 4 13.41 -7.52 29.16
CA ASP A 4 13.00 -6.22 28.61
C ASP A 4 13.32 -5.00 29.50
N ASP A 5 13.60 -5.19 30.79
CA ASP A 5 13.87 -4.08 31.74
C ASP A 5 15.10 -3.27 31.35
N CYS A 6 16.05 -3.91 30.63
CA CYS A 6 17.28 -3.25 30.22
C CYS A 6 17.07 -2.16 29.16
N PHE A 7 15.92 -2.18 28.47
CA PHE A 7 15.55 -1.23 27.42
C PHE A 7 14.55 -0.17 27.89
N ASP A 8 14.06 -0.25 29.12
CA ASP A 8 13.15 0.74 29.68
C ASP A 8 13.95 1.82 30.45
N PRO A 9 14.01 3.07 29.99
CA PRO A 9 14.70 4.15 30.70
C PRO A 9 14.01 4.59 32.00
N ALA A 10 12.81 4.14 32.31
CA ALA A 10 12.19 4.30 33.62
C ALA A 10 12.82 3.37 34.67
N ILE A 11 13.29 2.19 34.24
CA ILE A 11 13.83 1.12 35.11
C ILE A 11 15.37 1.13 35.07
N ASN A 12 15.97 1.18 33.87
CA ASN A 12 17.41 1.21 33.66
C ASN A 12 17.96 2.64 33.80
N THR A 13 18.52 2.93 34.98
CA THR A 13 19.10 4.24 35.30
C THR A 13 20.34 4.57 34.48
N ALA A 14 21.10 3.57 34.02
CA ALA A 14 22.25 3.77 33.13
C ALA A 14 21.77 4.23 31.74
N LEU A 15 20.76 3.56 31.18
CA LEU A 15 20.14 3.96 29.92
C LEU A 15 19.56 5.38 30.02
N LYS A 16 18.83 5.69 31.11
CA LYS A 16 18.29 7.03 31.36
C LYS A 16 19.36 8.12 31.38
N ARG A 17 20.54 7.82 31.93
CA ARG A 17 21.68 8.75 31.95
C ARG A 17 22.20 9.00 30.54
N GLU A 18 22.40 7.96 29.74
CA GLU A 18 22.87 8.07 28.36
C GLU A 18 21.87 8.83 27.48
N ILE A 19 20.57 8.59 27.63
CA ILE A 19 19.53 9.35 26.93
C ILE A 19 19.62 10.86 27.24
N LYS A 20 19.87 11.22 28.51
CA LYS A 20 20.03 12.63 28.91
C LYS A 20 21.28 13.25 28.29
N LEU A 21 22.39 12.51 28.22
CA LEU A 21 23.62 12.96 27.58
C LEU A 21 23.41 13.17 26.07
N ALA A 22 22.82 12.19 25.38
CA ALA A 22 22.50 12.29 23.96
C ALA A 22 21.62 13.50 23.64
N LYS A 23 20.57 13.73 24.44
CA LYS A 23 19.71 14.93 24.28
C LYS A 23 20.47 16.24 24.51
N LYS A 24 21.39 16.26 25.49
CA LYS A 24 22.24 17.44 25.77
C LYS A 24 23.17 17.75 24.60
N ASP A 25 23.63 16.71 23.91
CA ASP A 25 24.51 16.82 22.73
C ASP A 25 23.72 17.03 21.43
N GLY A 26 22.42 17.29 21.50
CA GLY A 26 21.56 17.63 20.36
C GLY A 26 21.12 16.44 19.52
N VAL A 27 21.28 15.20 19.99
CA VAL A 27 20.78 14.01 19.28
C VAL A 27 19.25 14.05 19.26
N PRO A 28 18.61 14.01 18.08
CA PRO A 28 17.15 14.03 17.99
C PRO A 28 16.52 12.82 18.68
N GLU A 29 15.38 13.03 19.35
CA GLU A 29 14.78 12.03 20.22
C GLU A 29 14.34 10.75 19.47
N ASN A 30 13.96 10.88 18.19
CA ASN A 30 13.66 9.72 17.34
C ASN A 30 14.87 8.78 17.17
N TYR A 31 16.10 9.31 17.06
CA TYR A 31 17.31 8.48 16.96
C TYR A 31 17.60 7.72 18.25
N ILE A 32 17.32 8.34 19.39
CA ILE A 32 17.46 7.68 20.70
C ILE A 32 16.49 6.50 20.82
N TYR A 33 15.22 6.71 20.49
CA TYR A 33 14.21 5.64 20.49
C TYR A 33 14.56 4.52 19.49
N ARG A 34 15.06 4.90 18.30
CA ARG A 34 15.53 3.97 17.27
C ARG A 34 16.63 3.03 17.77
N VAL A 35 17.64 3.56 18.46
CA VAL A 35 18.73 2.76 19.05
C VAL A 35 18.18 1.75 20.06
N ILE A 36 17.24 2.17 20.91
CA ILE A 36 16.63 1.30 21.93
C ILE A 36 15.82 0.17 21.27
N GLN A 37 15.05 0.47 20.22
CA GLN A 37 14.30 -0.53 19.47
C GLN A 37 15.21 -1.57 18.79
N PHE A 38 16.32 -1.14 18.22
CA PHE A 38 17.32 -2.04 17.64
C PHE A 38 17.96 -2.92 18.70
N ALA A 39 18.31 -2.36 19.84
CA ALA A 39 18.84 -3.14 20.95
C ALA A 39 17.84 -4.22 21.41
N LYS A 40 16.53 -3.91 21.47
CA LYS A 40 15.46 -4.88 21.77
C LYS A 40 15.38 -6.04 20.76
N GLN A 41 15.72 -5.78 19.51
CA GLN A 41 15.73 -6.79 18.43
C GLN A 41 17.04 -7.60 18.41
N GLY A 42 17.96 -7.38 19.36
CA GLY A 42 19.21 -8.13 19.48
C GLY A 42 20.41 -7.50 18.77
N TYR A 43 20.27 -6.30 18.18
CA TYR A 43 21.39 -5.61 17.54
C TYR A 43 22.34 -5.01 18.58
N THR A 44 23.63 -5.33 18.50
CA THR A 44 24.66 -4.89 19.48
C THR A 44 25.52 -3.72 19.00
N SER A 45 25.42 -3.33 17.73
CA SER A 45 26.18 -2.22 17.16
C SER A 45 25.40 -1.53 16.06
N MET A 46 25.59 -0.21 15.92
CA MET A 46 24.99 0.57 14.84
C MET A 46 26.02 1.55 14.28
N SER A 47 26.04 1.69 12.95
CA SER A 47 26.88 2.69 12.27
C SER A 47 26.02 3.91 11.93
N PHE A 48 26.46 5.07 12.39
CA PHE A 48 25.89 6.35 11.96
C PHE A 48 26.81 6.98 10.94
N LYS A 49 26.29 7.25 9.74
CA LYS A 49 26.98 8.14 8.81
C LYS A 49 26.61 9.57 9.20
N THR A 50 27.62 10.38 9.49
CA THR A 50 27.47 11.80 9.76
C THR A 50 27.61 12.57 8.46
N TYR A 51 26.64 13.44 8.18
CA TYR A 51 26.62 14.30 7.01
C TYR A 51 26.48 15.74 7.48
N ASP A 52 27.11 16.68 6.79
CA ASP A 52 26.87 18.11 7.03
C ASP A 52 25.59 18.58 6.28
N THR A 53 25.13 19.78 6.60
CA THR A 53 23.90 20.37 6.04
C THR A 53 24.17 21.23 4.80
N ASP A 54 25.37 21.18 4.23
CA ASP A 54 25.70 21.96 3.04
C ASP A 54 24.94 21.39 1.83
N TRP A 55 24.44 22.27 0.98
CA TRP A 55 23.70 21.91 -0.22
C TRP A 55 24.59 21.28 -1.29
N ASP A 56 25.90 21.53 -1.25
CA ASP A 56 26.90 20.90 -2.11
C ASP A 56 27.59 19.69 -1.44
N SER A 57 27.10 19.26 -0.28
CA SER A 57 27.72 18.18 0.47
C SER A 57 27.56 16.81 -0.18
N ASP A 58 28.42 15.88 0.23
CA ASP A 58 28.27 14.45 -0.07
C ASP A 58 26.88 13.93 0.32
N ALA A 59 26.21 14.55 1.30
CA ALA A 59 24.84 14.23 1.68
C ALA A 59 23.89 14.43 0.51
N TYR A 60 23.95 15.56 -0.20
CA TYR A 60 23.09 15.88 -1.33
C TYR A 60 23.34 14.94 -2.52
N LEU A 61 24.60 14.54 -2.73
CA LEU A 61 24.98 13.55 -3.75
C LEU A 61 24.50 12.13 -3.40
N THR A 62 24.27 11.82 -2.12
CA THR A 62 23.67 10.53 -1.70
C THR A 62 22.16 10.45 -1.93
N VAL A 63 21.50 11.55 -2.30
CA VAL A 63 20.04 11.66 -2.53
C VAL A 63 19.65 11.17 -3.93
N SER A 64 20.48 10.37 -4.61
CA SER A 64 20.07 9.71 -5.86
C SER A 64 18.95 8.71 -5.57
N GLY A 65 17.75 8.95 -6.13
CA GLY A 65 16.61 8.05 -5.97
C GLY A 65 15.57 8.42 -4.89
N GLN A 66 15.73 9.54 -4.17
CA GLN A 66 14.65 10.07 -3.30
C GLN A 66 13.55 10.83 -4.07
N ASN A 67 13.77 11.16 -5.35
CA ASN A 67 12.72 11.71 -6.21
C ASN A 67 11.75 10.63 -6.73
N SER A 68 11.86 9.40 -6.24
CA SER A 68 11.03 8.26 -6.61
C SER A 68 10.66 7.45 -5.38
N ASN A 69 9.39 7.07 -5.28
CA ASN A 69 8.96 6.07 -4.32
C ASN A 69 9.50 4.70 -4.78
N ASN A 70 10.18 3.98 -3.90
CA ASN A 70 10.77 2.69 -4.23
C ASN A 70 9.92 1.58 -3.63
N SER A 71 9.68 0.51 -4.39
CA SER A 71 8.96 -0.66 -3.87
C SER A 71 9.57 -1.96 -4.39
N VAL A 72 9.64 -2.97 -3.52
CA VAL A 72 10.05 -4.31 -3.90
C VAL A 72 8.80 -5.13 -4.22
N SER A 73 8.73 -5.64 -5.44
CA SER A 73 7.66 -6.53 -5.88
C SER A 73 7.99 -7.98 -5.49
N LEU A 74 7.26 -8.49 -4.50
CA LEU A 74 7.47 -9.79 -3.87
C LEU A 74 6.49 -10.82 -4.44
N LYS A 75 6.95 -12.05 -4.61
CA LYS A 75 6.10 -13.22 -4.89
C LYS A 75 6.03 -14.10 -3.65
N ASP A 76 4.94 -14.85 -3.52
CA ASP A 76 4.76 -15.76 -2.38
C ASP A 76 5.88 -16.80 -2.23
N ASP A 77 6.50 -17.25 -3.33
CA ASP A 77 7.65 -18.15 -3.28
C ASP A 77 8.83 -17.57 -2.48
N PHE A 78 9.04 -16.25 -2.57
CA PHE A 78 10.09 -15.59 -1.80
C PHE A 78 9.75 -15.56 -0.32
N LEU A 79 8.49 -15.25 0.04
CA LEU A 79 8.06 -15.23 1.44
C LEU A 79 8.12 -16.62 2.07
N ARG A 80 7.71 -17.66 1.34
CA ARG A 80 7.90 -19.07 1.76
C ARG A 80 9.38 -19.39 2.00
N ALA A 81 10.26 -18.98 1.08
CA ALA A 81 11.69 -19.18 1.24
C ALA A 81 12.25 -18.45 2.48
N VAL A 82 11.72 -17.27 2.83
CA VAL A 82 12.08 -16.55 4.07
C VAL A 82 11.62 -17.32 5.31
N GLU A 83 10.38 -17.82 5.33
CA GLU A 83 9.84 -18.61 6.43
C GLU A 83 10.66 -19.88 6.67
N GLU A 84 10.99 -20.59 5.60
CA GLU A 84 11.71 -21.87 5.60
C GLU A 84 13.24 -21.75 5.75
N ASP A 85 13.79 -20.53 5.86
CA ASP A 85 15.24 -20.26 5.88
C ASP A 85 16.00 -20.81 4.64
N ALA A 86 15.31 -20.80 3.50
CA ALA A 86 15.80 -21.35 2.26
C ALA A 86 16.74 -20.37 1.52
N ASP A 87 17.40 -20.90 0.49
CA ASP A 87 18.20 -20.11 -0.42
C ASP A 87 17.31 -19.41 -1.47
N TRP A 88 17.72 -18.22 -1.91
CA TRP A 88 17.08 -17.45 -2.96
C TRP A 88 18.05 -17.18 -4.10
N HIS A 89 17.58 -17.40 -5.33
CA HIS A 89 18.39 -17.25 -6.54
C HIS A 89 18.07 -15.93 -7.25
N LEU A 90 19.08 -15.06 -7.36
CA LEU A 90 19.01 -13.86 -8.20
C LEU A 90 19.25 -14.26 -9.66
N THR A 91 18.22 -14.14 -10.49
CA THR A 91 18.26 -14.55 -11.90
C THR A 91 18.41 -13.35 -12.84
N ALA A 92 19.18 -13.53 -13.92
CA ALA A 92 19.34 -12.53 -14.94
C ALA A 92 18.06 -12.37 -15.77
N ARG A 93 17.60 -11.14 -15.99
CA ARG A 93 16.38 -10.87 -16.79
C ARG A 93 16.49 -11.27 -18.27
N LYS A 94 17.71 -11.39 -18.81
CA LYS A 94 17.95 -11.66 -20.24
C LYS A 94 17.81 -13.14 -20.60
N ASP A 95 18.42 -14.03 -19.81
CA ASP A 95 18.51 -15.47 -20.11
C ASP A 95 18.12 -16.37 -18.94
N GLY A 96 17.66 -15.80 -17.82
CA GLY A 96 17.16 -16.55 -16.66
C GLY A 96 18.25 -17.23 -15.82
N LYS A 97 19.53 -17.08 -16.16
CA LYS A 97 20.61 -17.74 -15.42
C LYS A 97 20.71 -17.20 -14.00
N VAL A 98 20.98 -18.09 -13.05
CA VAL A 98 21.29 -17.73 -11.67
C VAL A 98 22.65 -17.03 -11.65
N LEU A 99 22.66 -15.77 -11.23
CA LEU A 99 23.87 -14.96 -11.08
C LEU A 99 24.45 -15.05 -9.67
N LYS A 100 23.57 -15.14 -8.66
CA LYS A 100 23.95 -15.19 -7.25
C LYS A 100 22.89 -15.92 -6.44
N THR A 101 23.34 -16.72 -5.49
CA THR A 101 22.48 -17.32 -4.46
C THR A 101 22.69 -16.59 -3.14
N LEU A 102 21.61 -16.29 -2.44
CA LEU A 102 21.57 -15.62 -1.14
C LEU A 102 20.75 -16.45 -0.16
N LYS A 103 20.88 -16.21 1.14
CA LYS A 103 19.83 -16.61 2.08
C LYS A 103 18.63 -15.68 1.94
N ALA A 104 17.42 -16.24 1.86
CA ALA A 104 16.20 -15.46 1.70
C ALA A 104 16.00 -14.52 2.90
N ARG A 105 16.23 -15.00 4.13
CA ARG A 105 16.18 -14.20 5.36
C ARG A 105 17.14 -13.02 5.33
N ASP A 106 18.39 -13.22 4.92
CA ASP A 106 19.36 -12.12 4.81
C ASP A 106 18.90 -11.03 3.83
N LEU A 107 18.23 -11.42 2.74
CA LEU A 107 17.67 -10.44 1.79
C LEU A 107 16.46 -9.73 2.39
N TRP A 108 15.60 -10.45 3.10
CA TRP A 108 14.45 -9.89 3.82
C TRP A 108 14.88 -8.88 4.89
N GLU A 109 15.88 -9.22 5.70
CA GLU A 109 16.45 -8.32 6.71
C GLU A 109 17.02 -7.04 6.09
N LYS A 110 17.64 -7.13 4.90
CA LYS A 110 18.10 -5.94 4.17
C LYS A 110 16.96 -5.05 3.73
N ILE A 111 15.86 -5.63 3.26
CA ILE A 111 14.65 -4.87 2.90
C ILE A 111 14.07 -4.20 4.15
N GLY A 112 13.94 -4.94 5.25
CA GLY A 112 13.42 -4.42 6.53
C GLY A 112 14.30 -3.31 7.12
N TYR A 113 15.62 -3.49 7.11
CA TYR A 113 16.57 -2.47 7.56
C TYR A 113 16.50 -1.20 6.70
N ALA A 114 16.39 -1.33 5.38
CA ALA A 114 16.23 -0.18 4.49
C ALA A 114 14.92 0.57 4.81
N ALA A 115 13.80 -0.14 4.90
CA ALA A 115 12.51 0.45 5.24
C ALA A 115 12.53 1.15 6.61
N TRP A 116 13.21 0.57 7.60
CA TRP A 116 13.40 1.22 8.90
C TRP A 116 14.27 2.49 8.81
N ALA A 117 15.34 2.45 8.01
CA ALA A 117 16.30 3.54 7.91
C ALA A 117 15.72 4.75 7.17
N SER A 118 14.96 4.52 6.09
CA SER A 118 14.52 5.56 5.16
C SER A 118 13.02 5.60 4.83
N ALA A 119 12.18 4.75 5.44
CA ALA A 119 10.77 4.53 5.08
C ALA A 119 10.55 3.92 3.68
N ASP A 120 11.62 3.49 3.02
CA ASP A 120 11.66 2.86 1.69
C ASP A 120 12.59 1.65 1.72
N PRO A 121 12.33 0.58 0.94
CA PRO A 121 11.25 0.49 -0.03
C PRO A 121 9.92 0.04 0.59
N GLY A 122 8.81 0.44 -0.02
CA GLY A 122 7.51 -0.21 0.16
C GLY A 122 7.50 -1.65 -0.38
N LEU A 123 6.42 -2.38 -0.12
CA LEU A 123 6.25 -3.76 -0.58
C LEU A 123 5.04 -3.88 -1.49
N HIS A 124 5.20 -4.55 -2.63
CA HIS A 124 4.11 -4.94 -3.52
C HIS A 124 4.00 -6.46 -3.56
N PHE A 125 2.90 -7.02 -3.07
CA PHE A 125 2.66 -8.46 -3.09
C PHE A 125 2.14 -8.89 -4.47
N ASN A 126 3.08 -9.11 -5.40
CA ASN A 126 2.84 -9.35 -6.82
C ASN A 126 1.86 -10.50 -7.08
N THR A 127 2.01 -11.61 -6.35
CA THR A 127 1.13 -12.78 -6.50
C THR A 127 -0.30 -12.38 -6.14
N THR A 128 -0.52 -11.85 -4.94
CA THR A 128 -1.83 -11.36 -4.49
C THR A 128 -2.43 -10.36 -5.47
N MET A 129 -1.66 -9.36 -5.91
CA MET A 129 -2.14 -8.36 -6.87
C MET A 129 -2.65 -8.99 -8.17
N ASN A 130 -1.94 -9.98 -8.72
CA ASN A 130 -2.32 -10.64 -9.96
C ASN A 130 -3.44 -11.69 -9.78
N ASP A 131 -3.55 -12.30 -8.60
CA ASP A 131 -4.66 -13.19 -8.25
C ASP A 131 -5.99 -12.45 -8.18
N TRP A 132 -5.96 -11.16 -7.80
CA TRP A 132 -7.10 -10.26 -7.78
C TRP A 132 -7.25 -9.40 -9.05
N HIS A 133 -6.39 -9.60 -10.07
CA HIS A 133 -6.49 -8.85 -11.31
C HIS A 133 -7.70 -9.29 -12.15
N THR A 134 -8.57 -8.32 -12.44
CA THR A 134 -9.77 -8.52 -13.26
C THR A 134 -9.47 -8.72 -14.75
N CYS A 135 -8.31 -8.25 -15.23
CA CYS A 135 -7.93 -8.26 -16.65
C CYS A 135 -6.65 -9.06 -16.95
N ALA A 136 -6.43 -10.16 -16.22
CA ALA A 136 -5.20 -10.96 -16.33
C ALA A 136 -4.93 -11.56 -17.73
N ALA A 137 -5.95 -11.69 -18.59
CA ALA A 137 -5.76 -12.16 -19.97
C ALA A 137 -5.16 -11.08 -20.89
N ALA A 138 -5.20 -9.81 -20.47
CA ALA A 138 -4.58 -8.69 -21.17
C ALA A 138 -3.09 -8.49 -20.80
N GLY A 139 -2.68 -8.97 -19.63
CA GLY A 139 -1.31 -8.86 -19.14
C GLY A 139 -1.22 -9.03 -17.63
N ALA A 140 0.01 -9.12 -17.13
CA ALA A 140 0.27 -9.11 -15.69
C ALA A 140 0.42 -7.66 -15.20
N ILE A 141 0.01 -7.40 -13.96
CA ILE A 141 0.32 -6.16 -13.25
C ILE A 141 1.81 -6.18 -12.89
N ARG A 142 2.55 -5.17 -13.33
CA ARG A 142 4.00 -5.07 -13.16
C ARG A 142 4.44 -4.01 -12.15
N ALA A 143 3.66 -2.94 -12.01
CA ALA A 143 3.95 -1.81 -11.14
C ALA A 143 2.65 -1.14 -10.69
N SER A 144 2.78 -0.13 -9.85
CA SER A 144 1.69 0.77 -9.44
C SER A 144 1.93 2.18 -9.95
N ASN A 145 0.93 3.03 -9.79
CA ASN A 145 1.11 4.48 -9.72
C ASN A 145 1.94 4.92 -8.47
N PRO A 146 2.32 6.20 -8.35
CA PRO A 146 3.21 6.68 -7.28
C PRO A 146 2.76 6.37 -5.85
N CYS A 147 1.45 6.35 -5.58
CA CYS A 147 0.91 6.19 -4.22
C CYS A 147 0.51 4.73 -3.89
N SER A 148 0.80 3.77 -4.77
CA SER A 148 0.57 2.32 -4.55
C SER A 148 -0.89 1.87 -4.42
N GLU A 149 -1.87 2.70 -4.81
CA GLU A 149 -3.30 2.39 -4.74
C GLU A 149 -3.90 1.90 -6.07
N TYR A 150 -3.26 2.23 -7.20
CA TYR A 150 -3.72 1.83 -8.54
C TYR A 150 -2.83 0.74 -9.15
N MET A 151 -3.37 -0.48 -9.16
CA MET A 151 -2.71 -1.69 -9.65
C MET A 151 -3.39 -2.20 -10.92
N PHE A 152 -2.84 -1.87 -12.08
CA PHE A 152 -3.40 -2.30 -13.36
C PHE A 152 -2.32 -2.45 -14.44
N LEU A 153 -2.75 -2.65 -15.69
CA LEU A 153 -1.88 -2.84 -16.85
C LEU A 153 -1.01 -1.60 -17.10
N ASP A 154 0.16 -1.84 -17.70
CA ASP A 154 1.08 -0.78 -18.14
C ASP A 154 0.35 0.20 -19.08
N ASP A 155 0.78 1.47 -19.06
CA ASP A 155 0.23 2.54 -19.91
C ASP A 155 -1.30 2.71 -19.76
N THR A 156 -1.85 2.50 -18.56
CA THR A 156 -3.24 2.83 -18.22
C THR A 156 -3.32 3.97 -17.20
N ALA A 157 -4.43 4.71 -17.23
CA ALA A 157 -4.72 5.75 -16.26
C ALA A 157 -5.94 5.40 -15.41
N CYS A 158 -6.08 6.06 -14.27
CA CYS A 158 -7.20 5.91 -13.36
C CYS A 158 -7.75 7.27 -12.96
N ASN A 159 -9.07 7.41 -13.01
CA ASN A 159 -9.75 8.54 -12.37
C ASN A 159 -10.07 8.16 -10.93
N LEU A 160 -9.78 9.06 -9.99
CA LEU A 160 -9.91 8.81 -8.56
C LEU A 160 -10.93 9.75 -7.94
N ALA A 161 -11.75 9.22 -7.04
CA ALA A 161 -12.61 10.01 -6.16
C ALA A 161 -12.66 9.38 -4.76
N SER A 162 -12.80 10.23 -3.74
CA SER A 162 -12.86 9.80 -2.34
C SER A 162 -14.12 10.36 -1.68
N ILE A 163 -14.97 9.45 -1.19
CA ILE A 163 -16.17 9.81 -0.43
C ILE A 163 -15.75 10.15 1.02
N ASN A 164 -16.04 11.37 1.48
CA ASN A 164 -15.86 11.72 2.89
C ASN A 164 -16.91 10.97 3.73
N LEU A 165 -16.50 10.16 4.71
CA LEU A 165 -17.43 9.34 5.49
C LEU A 165 -18.21 10.10 6.58
N LEU A 166 -17.71 11.25 7.05
CA LEU A 166 -18.32 11.98 8.16
C LEU A 166 -19.78 12.43 7.93
N PRO A 167 -20.19 12.90 6.73
CA PRO A 167 -21.56 13.30 6.46
C PRO A 167 -22.61 12.19 6.58
N TYR A 168 -22.19 10.92 6.52
CA TYR A 168 -23.10 9.76 6.65
C TYR A 168 -23.32 9.34 8.11
N ARG A 169 -22.66 9.98 9.08
CA ARG A 169 -22.88 9.69 10.49
C ARG A 169 -24.11 10.45 10.98
N ASN A 170 -25.12 9.71 11.41
CA ASN A 170 -26.32 10.26 12.03
C ASN A 170 -26.03 10.83 13.42
N ALA A 171 -26.96 11.64 13.93
CA ALA A 171 -26.85 12.24 15.26
C ALA A 171 -26.81 11.18 16.39
N ASP A 172 -27.46 10.03 16.18
CA ASP A 172 -27.48 8.89 17.10
C ASP A 172 -26.22 8.00 17.02
N GLY A 173 -25.27 8.33 16.14
CA GLY A 173 -24.03 7.58 15.93
C GLY A 173 -24.14 6.44 14.91
N THR A 174 -25.33 6.16 14.37
CA THR A 174 -25.49 5.20 13.27
C THR A 174 -24.96 5.75 11.95
N ILE A 175 -24.72 4.87 10.97
CA ILE A 175 -24.28 5.27 9.63
C ILE A 175 -25.47 5.17 8.67
N ASP A 176 -25.76 6.24 7.93
CA ASP A 176 -26.73 6.25 6.84
C ASP A 176 -26.18 5.51 5.61
N ILE A 177 -26.37 4.19 5.63
CA ILE A 177 -25.94 3.29 4.56
C ILE A 177 -26.66 3.59 3.25
N SER A 178 -27.94 3.97 3.29
CA SER A 178 -28.71 4.25 2.07
C SER A 178 -28.18 5.48 1.33
N ALA A 179 -27.87 6.55 2.06
CA ALA A 179 -27.23 7.73 1.46
C ALA A 179 -25.80 7.43 0.97
N TYR A 180 -25.07 6.56 1.68
CA TYR A 180 -23.73 6.13 1.27
C TYR A 180 -23.77 5.34 -0.05
N GLU A 181 -24.61 4.30 -0.15
CA GLU A 181 -24.82 3.52 -1.38
C GLU A 181 -25.26 4.39 -2.55
N HIS A 182 -26.18 5.33 -2.31
CA HIS A 182 -26.61 6.28 -3.33
C HIS A 182 -25.42 7.12 -3.84
N THR A 183 -24.56 7.60 -2.94
CA THR A 183 -23.36 8.36 -3.31
C THR A 183 -22.38 7.50 -4.10
N VAL A 184 -22.12 6.27 -3.67
CA VAL A 184 -21.24 5.32 -4.37
C VAL A 184 -21.73 5.09 -5.80
N ARG A 185 -23.03 4.89 -5.98
CA ARG A 185 -23.65 4.72 -7.30
C ARG A 185 -23.43 5.94 -8.19
N LEU A 186 -23.72 7.15 -7.68
CA LEU A 186 -23.52 8.39 -8.43
C LEU A 186 -22.06 8.58 -8.84
N TRP A 187 -21.12 8.41 -7.91
CA TRP A 187 -19.69 8.60 -8.20
C TRP A 187 -19.12 7.53 -9.12
N THR A 188 -19.63 6.30 -9.09
CA THR A 188 -19.26 5.27 -10.07
C THR A 188 -19.60 5.73 -11.49
N MET A 189 -20.80 6.29 -11.71
CA MET A 189 -21.19 6.84 -13.01
C MET A 189 -20.35 8.07 -13.40
N VAL A 190 -20.08 8.97 -12.46
CA VAL A 190 -19.24 10.16 -12.72
C VAL A 190 -17.83 9.76 -13.15
N LEU A 191 -17.23 8.76 -12.48
CA LEU A 191 -15.91 8.26 -12.81
C LEU A 191 -15.88 7.64 -14.22
N GLU A 192 -16.85 6.80 -14.57
CA GLU A 192 -16.98 6.26 -15.94
C GLU A 192 -17.08 7.38 -17.00
N ILE A 193 -17.94 8.39 -16.77
CA ILE A 193 -18.10 9.52 -17.70
C ILE A 193 -16.79 10.30 -17.83
N SER A 194 -16.07 10.52 -16.73
CA SER A 194 -14.83 11.28 -16.74
C SER A 194 -13.72 10.64 -17.58
N VAL A 195 -13.71 9.30 -17.73
CA VAL A 195 -12.75 8.61 -18.63
C VAL A 195 -12.93 9.11 -20.07
N MET A 196 -14.18 9.32 -20.49
CA MET A 196 -14.52 9.79 -21.84
C MET A 196 -14.18 11.26 -22.09
N MET A 197 -14.05 12.05 -21.02
CA MET A 197 -13.74 13.48 -21.08
C MET A 197 -12.25 13.79 -20.88
N ALA A 198 -11.46 12.80 -20.44
CA ALA A 198 -10.07 12.99 -20.07
C ALA A 198 -9.18 13.26 -21.29
N GLN A 199 -8.15 14.07 -21.08
CA GLN A 199 -7.05 14.28 -22.02
C GLN A 199 -5.82 13.54 -21.51
N PHE A 200 -5.18 12.78 -22.39
CA PHE A 200 -4.07 11.89 -22.01
C PHE A 200 -2.76 12.34 -22.66
N PRO A 201 -1.61 12.18 -21.97
CA PRO A 201 -0.32 12.68 -22.44
C PRO A 201 0.29 11.82 -23.56
N SER A 202 -0.17 10.57 -23.75
CA SER A 202 0.28 9.69 -24.82
C SER A 202 -0.90 8.98 -25.49
N LYS A 203 -0.69 8.52 -26.73
CA LYS A 203 -1.68 7.78 -27.50
C LYS A 203 -1.97 6.42 -26.86
N GLU A 204 -0.96 5.79 -26.33
CA GLU A 204 -1.01 4.48 -25.67
C GLU A 204 -1.91 4.57 -24.43
N ILE A 205 -1.68 5.59 -23.58
CA ILE A 205 -2.50 5.83 -22.39
C ILE A 205 -3.93 6.16 -22.77
N ALA A 206 -4.15 7.01 -23.78
CA ALA A 206 -5.50 7.34 -24.25
C ALA A 206 -6.26 6.08 -24.70
N LYS A 207 -5.61 5.24 -25.50
CA LYS A 207 -6.20 4.02 -26.04
C LYS A 207 -6.54 3.03 -24.93
N LEU A 208 -5.58 2.68 -24.08
CA LEU A 208 -5.78 1.65 -23.07
C LEU A 208 -6.75 2.13 -21.98
N SER A 209 -6.73 3.41 -21.61
CA SER A 209 -7.71 3.96 -20.66
C SER A 209 -9.15 3.86 -21.20
N TYR A 210 -9.36 4.05 -22.51
CA TYR A 210 -10.66 3.82 -23.15
C TYR A 210 -11.01 2.33 -23.27
N GLU A 211 -10.04 1.46 -23.56
CA GLU A 211 -10.26 0.03 -23.73
C GLU A 211 -10.63 -0.68 -22.41
N TYR A 212 -10.12 -0.21 -21.26
CA TYR A 212 -10.37 -0.86 -19.96
C TYR A 212 -11.24 -0.04 -19.00
N ARG A 213 -11.36 1.28 -19.19
CA ARG A 213 -12.22 2.19 -18.41
C ARG A 213 -12.07 2.02 -16.89
N THR A 214 -10.83 2.00 -16.43
CA THR A 214 -10.48 1.84 -15.03
C THR A 214 -10.90 3.06 -14.20
N LEU A 215 -11.47 2.79 -13.03
CA LEU A 215 -11.85 3.79 -12.04
C LEU A 215 -11.37 3.40 -10.65
N GLY A 216 -11.13 4.40 -9.80
CA GLY A 216 -10.75 4.20 -8.41
C GLY A 216 -11.65 5.02 -7.49
N LEU A 217 -12.69 4.38 -6.98
CA LEU A 217 -13.56 4.96 -5.97
C LEU A 217 -13.11 4.49 -4.58
N GLY A 218 -12.75 5.45 -3.72
CA GLY A 218 -12.37 5.21 -2.34
C GLY A 218 -13.18 6.04 -1.36
N TYR A 219 -12.72 6.06 -0.11
CA TYR A 219 -13.28 6.91 0.93
C TYR A 219 -12.18 7.56 1.77
N ALA A 220 -12.54 8.65 2.43
CA ALA A 220 -11.69 9.39 3.36
C ALA A 220 -12.37 9.53 4.73
N ASN A 221 -11.59 9.92 5.74
CA ASN A 221 -12.07 10.18 7.11
C ASN A 221 -12.66 8.98 7.86
N ILE A 222 -12.19 7.75 7.58
CA ILE A 222 -12.53 6.60 8.45
C ILE A 222 -12.09 6.84 9.90
N GLY A 223 -10.89 7.40 10.12
CA GLY A 223 -10.42 7.76 11.47
C GLY A 223 -11.30 8.82 12.14
N GLY A 224 -11.75 9.83 11.39
CA GLY A 224 -12.67 10.85 11.89
C GLY A 224 -14.04 10.26 12.26
N LEU A 225 -14.56 9.35 11.42
CA LEU A 225 -15.82 8.64 11.68
C LEU A 225 -15.73 7.81 12.96
N LEU A 226 -14.66 7.02 13.12
CA LEU A 226 -14.46 6.18 14.31
C LEU A 226 -14.28 7.03 15.57
N MET A 227 -13.44 8.08 15.50
CA MET A 227 -13.19 8.97 16.63
C MET A 227 -14.46 9.69 17.11
N THR A 228 -15.26 10.23 16.19
CA THR A 228 -16.54 10.89 16.53
C THR A 228 -17.61 9.91 17.02
N SER A 229 -17.42 8.62 16.78
CA SER A 229 -18.28 7.54 17.27
C SER A 229 -17.77 6.94 18.59
N GLY A 230 -16.63 7.42 19.12
CA GLY A 230 -16.03 6.89 20.33
C GLY A 230 -15.42 5.49 20.17
N ILE A 231 -15.14 5.07 18.93
CA ILE A 231 -14.64 3.74 18.60
C ILE A 231 -13.12 3.82 18.37
N PRO A 232 -12.30 3.04 19.09
CA PRO A 232 -10.84 3.01 18.87
C PRO A 232 -10.49 2.48 17.48
N TYR A 233 -9.53 3.11 16.81
CA TYR A 233 -9.11 2.74 15.45
C TYR A 233 -8.57 1.31 15.35
N ASP A 234 -7.86 0.86 16.38
CA ASP A 234 -7.23 -0.46 16.51
C ASP A 234 -8.14 -1.54 17.11
N SER A 235 -9.43 -1.24 17.28
CA SER A 235 -10.42 -2.20 17.79
C SER A 235 -10.96 -3.15 16.72
N ASP A 236 -11.47 -4.31 17.14
CA ASP A 236 -12.20 -5.24 16.26
C ASP A 236 -13.43 -4.58 15.63
N GLU A 237 -14.12 -3.74 16.41
CA GLU A 237 -15.27 -2.97 15.95
C GLU A 237 -14.89 -1.98 14.84
N GLY A 238 -13.80 -1.21 15.03
CA GLY A 238 -13.30 -0.28 14.01
C GLY A 238 -12.91 -0.99 12.71
N ARG A 239 -12.26 -2.15 12.81
CA ARG A 239 -11.96 -3.01 11.66
C ARG A 239 -13.22 -3.52 10.97
N ALA A 240 -14.21 -3.98 11.73
CA ALA A 240 -15.48 -4.48 11.19
C ALA A 240 -16.28 -3.39 10.45
N ILE A 241 -16.33 -2.17 10.99
CA ILE A 241 -16.97 -1.01 10.34
C ILE A 241 -16.26 -0.67 9.02
N CYS A 242 -14.92 -0.60 9.04
CA CYS A 242 -14.12 -0.34 7.85
C CYS A 242 -14.35 -1.41 6.77
N ALA A 243 -14.37 -2.69 7.16
CA ALA A 243 -14.66 -3.80 6.26
C ALA A 243 -16.07 -3.72 5.66
N ALA A 244 -17.09 -3.42 6.48
CA ALA A 244 -18.47 -3.29 6.05
C ALA A 244 -18.64 -2.14 5.04
N LEU A 245 -18.10 -0.95 5.33
CA LEU A 245 -18.15 0.20 4.41
C LEU A 245 -17.45 -0.11 3.08
N THR A 246 -16.28 -0.74 3.14
CA THR A 246 -15.53 -1.17 1.94
C THR A 246 -16.33 -2.18 1.12
N ALA A 247 -16.94 -3.18 1.76
CA ALA A 247 -17.73 -4.21 1.11
C ALA A 247 -18.98 -3.62 0.43
N ILE A 248 -19.68 -2.72 1.11
CA ILE A 248 -20.84 -2.00 0.55
C ILE A 248 -20.41 -1.19 -0.66
N MET A 249 -19.36 -0.37 -0.54
CA MET A 249 -18.84 0.43 -1.65
C MET A 249 -18.46 -0.44 -2.86
N THR A 250 -17.74 -1.53 -2.61
CA THR A 250 -17.30 -2.46 -3.65
C THR A 250 -18.50 -3.10 -4.34
N GLY A 251 -19.46 -3.64 -3.57
CA GLY A 251 -20.65 -4.28 -4.11
C GLY A 251 -21.52 -3.32 -4.92
N THR A 252 -21.78 -2.11 -4.39
CA THR A 252 -22.57 -1.09 -5.09
C THR A 252 -21.86 -0.59 -6.35
N ALA A 253 -20.54 -0.42 -6.34
CA ALA A 253 -19.77 -0.01 -7.52
C ALA A 253 -19.83 -1.08 -8.62
N TYR A 254 -19.63 -2.37 -8.30
CA TYR A 254 -19.75 -3.46 -9.28
C TYR A 254 -21.19 -3.60 -9.80
N ALA A 255 -22.21 -3.49 -8.94
CA ALA A 255 -23.60 -3.54 -9.36
C ALA A 255 -23.94 -2.38 -10.31
N THR A 256 -23.51 -1.16 -9.97
CA THR A 256 -23.69 0.02 -10.83
C THR A 256 -22.97 -0.15 -12.17
N SER A 257 -21.73 -0.66 -12.16
CA SER A 257 -20.99 -0.93 -13.39
C SER A 257 -21.70 -1.96 -14.28
N ALA A 258 -22.29 -3.01 -13.70
CA ALA A 258 -23.08 -3.99 -14.44
C ALA A 258 -24.38 -3.40 -15.01
N GLU A 259 -25.08 -2.55 -14.26
CA GLU A 259 -26.25 -1.78 -14.75
C GLU A 259 -25.87 -0.91 -15.95
N MET A 260 -24.76 -0.16 -15.85
CA MET A 260 -24.28 0.67 -16.95
C MET A 260 -23.90 -0.16 -18.18
N ALA A 261 -23.26 -1.31 -17.98
CA ALA A 261 -22.88 -2.20 -19.07
C ALA A 261 -24.11 -2.80 -19.78
N ALA A 262 -25.22 -3.01 -19.09
CA ALA A 262 -26.47 -3.48 -19.70
C ALA A 262 -27.06 -2.44 -20.68
N GLU A 263 -26.89 -1.15 -20.39
CA GLU A 263 -27.44 -0.05 -21.21
C GLU A 263 -26.46 0.44 -22.30
N LEU A 264 -25.17 0.53 -21.97
CA LEU A 264 -24.14 1.16 -22.83
C LEU A 264 -23.15 0.16 -23.43
N GLY A 265 -23.23 -1.11 -23.03
CA GLY A 265 -22.20 -2.12 -23.29
C GLY A 265 -21.05 -2.08 -22.28
N ALA A 266 -20.41 -3.23 -22.10
CA ALA A 266 -19.21 -3.35 -21.27
C ALA A 266 -18.00 -2.61 -21.89
N PHE A 267 -16.91 -2.49 -21.13
CA PHE A 267 -15.65 -1.97 -21.69
C PHE A 267 -15.17 -2.84 -22.87
N PRO A 268 -14.49 -2.25 -23.89
CA PRO A 268 -14.17 -2.94 -25.14
C PRO A 268 -13.48 -4.30 -25.02
N ASP A 269 -12.56 -4.48 -24.07
CA ASP A 269 -11.82 -5.74 -23.90
C ASP A 269 -12.45 -6.69 -22.84
N TYR A 270 -13.74 -6.52 -22.55
CA TYR A 270 -14.45 -7.33 -21.57
C TYR A 270 -14.47 -8.82 -21.93
N ASP A 271 -14.78 -9.18 -23.17
CA ASP A 271 -14.99 -10.59 -23.57
C ASP A 271 -13.77 -11.46 -23.30
N ARG A 272 -12.56 -10.92 -23.54
CA ARG A 272 -11.29 -11.59 -23.25
C ARG A 272 -11.08 -11.81 -21.75
N ASN A 273 -11.61 -10.92 -20.91
CA ASN A 273 -11.37 -10.87 -19.47
C ASN A 273 -12.57 -11.34 -18.63
N ALA A 274 -13.71 -11.66 -19.24
CA ALA A 274 -14.96 -11.95 -18.54
C ALA A 274 -14.80 -13.03 -17.46
N GLN A 275 -14.09 -14.12 -17.77
CA GLN A 275 -13.86 -15.21 -16.80
C GLN A 275 -12.95 -14.78 -15.64
N ASN A 276 -11.97 -13.91 -15.88
CA ASN A 276 -11.08 -13.38 -14.85
C ASN A 276 -11.81 -12.41 -13.94
N MET A 277 -12.65 -11.53 -14.49
CA MET A 277 -13.49 -10.63 -13.71
C MET A 277 -14.48 -11.42 -12.85
N LEU A 278 -15.14 -12.45 -13.41
CA LEU A 278 -16.03 -13.32 -12.64
C LEU A 278 -15.28 -14.13 -11.57
N ARG A 279 -14.00 -14.47 -11.77
CA ARG A 279 -13.15 -15.05 -10.72
C ARG A 279 -12.99 -14.08 -9.55
N VAL A 280 -12.66 -12.81 -9.83
CA VAL A 280 -12.54 -11.78 -8.79
C VAL A 280 -13.87 -11.56 -8.05
N MET A 281 -15.00 -11.52 -8.77
CA MET A 281 -16.33 -11.44 -8.14
C MET A 281 -16.62 -12.64 -7.22
N ARG A 282 -16.22 -13.85 -7.62
CA ARG A 282 -16.33 -15.04 -6.75
C ARG A 282 -15.41 -14.95 -5.54
N ASN A 283 -14.22 -14.36 -5.67
CA ASN A 283 -13.32 -14.13 -4.54
C ASN A 283 -13.95 -13.17 -3.53
N HIS A 284 -14.49 -12.02 -3.97
CA HIS A 284 -15.23 -11.10 -3.10
C HIS A 284 -16.41 -11.75 -2.40
N ARG A 285 -17.14 -12.65 -3.07
CA ARG A 285 -18.27 -13.38 -2.47
C ARG A 285 -17.83 -14.40 -1.40
N ARG A 286 -16.61 -14.92 -1.48
CA ARG A 286 -16.09 -15.98 -0.58
C ARG A 286 -15.38 -15.42 0.66
N ALA A 287 -14.79 -14.23 0.53
CA ALA A 287 -14.14 -13.50 1.61
C ALA A 287 -15.18 -13.03 2.64
#